data_AF-A0A9E3I088-F1
#
_entry.id   AF-A0A9E3I088-F1
#
_cell.length_a   1.000
_cell.length_b   1.000
_cell.length_c   1.000
_cell.angle_alpha   90.00
_cell.angle_beta   90.00
_cell.angle_gamma   90.00
#
_symmetry.space_group_name_H-M   'P 1'
#
loop_
_entity.id
_entity.type
_entity.pdbx_description
1 polymer ?
#
loop_
_entity_poly.entity_id
_entity_poly.type
_entity_poly.pdbx_seq_one_letter_code
_entity_poly.pdbx_strand_id
1 'polypeptide(L)'
;MALSAEKLAALLERKGIDAIVRVYPDAVFDPTTNKTIQGNAVDYDVKIIPPYKTIEGFKKAELITSGKGWTGIANKDLAFFVLPGLVLIIDGKEWTMTSRTPLSNKGGVLFYLMQIESGD
;
A
#
# COMPACT_ATOMS: atom_id res chain seq x y z
N MET A 1 12.96 -21.10 9.66
CA MET A 1 11.90 -21.33 8.65
C MET A 1 11.80 -20.09 7.78
N ALA A 2 11.85 -20.21 6.45
CA ALA A 2 11.64 -19.06 5.57
C ALA A 2 10.17 -18.62 5.62
N LEU A 3 9.94 -17.31 5.70
CA LEU A 3 8.61 -16.72 5.58
C LEU A 3 8.13 -16.90 4.12
N SER A 4 6.93 -17.43 3.91
CA SER A 4 6.28 -17.56 2.60
C SER A 4 5.15 -16.53 2.46
N ALA A 5 4.72 -16.26 1.22
CA ALA A 5 3.65 -15.30 0.93
C ALA A 5 2.34 -15.72 1.59
N GLU A 6 2.01 -17.01 1.57
CA GLU A 6 0.84 -17.60 2.24
C GLU A 6 0.87 -17.39 3.75
N LYS A 7 2.02 -17.61 4.40
CA LYS A 7 2.17 -17.40 5.84
C LYS A 7 2.04 -15.93 6.22
N LEU A 8 2.52 -15.03 5.37
CA LEU A 8 2.40 -13.60 5.58
C LEU A 8 0.95 -13.12 5.36
N ALA A 9 0.27 -13.61 4.32
CA ALA A 9 -1.14 -13.35 4.09
C ALA A 9 -2.00 -13.81 5.28
N ALA A 10 -1.77 -15.03 5.78
CA ALA A 10 -2.45 -15.53 6.97
C ALA A 10 -2.15 -14.69 8.22
N LEU A 11 -0.95 -14.10 8.33
CA LEU A 11 -0.63 -13.18 9.43
C LEU A 11 -1.39 -11.85 9.30
N LEU A 12 -1.51 -11.31 8.09
CA LEU A 12 -2.27 -10.08 7.81
C LEU A 12 -3.77 -10.29 7.96
N GLU A 13 -4.31 -11.45 7.61
CA GLU A 13 -5.72 -11.78 7.89
C GLU A 13 -6.01 -11.76 9.39
N ARG A 14 -5.04 -12.16 10.23
CA ARG A 14 -5.19 -12.21 11.69
C ARG A 14 -4.90 -10.89 12.41
N LYS A 15 -3.96 -10.08 11.89
CA LYS A 15 -3.40 -8.91 12.60
C LYS A 15 -3.41 -7.61 11.78
N GLY A 16 -3.67 -7.71 10.49
CA GLY A 16 -3.77 -6.56 9.60
C GLY A 16 -5.06 -5.80 9.81
N ILE A 17 -5.13 -4.63 9.18
CA ILE A 17 -6.34 -3.83 9.09
C ILE A 17 -6.86 -3.84 7.65
N ASP A 18 -8.16 -3.61 7.52
CA ASP A 18 -8.80 -3.39 6.23
C ASP A 18 -8.37 -2.06 5.65
N ALA A 19 -8.03 -2.07 4.37
CA ALA A 19 -7.77 -0.88 3.57
C ALA A 19 -8.24 -1.12 2.14
N ILE A 20 -8.45 -0.03 1.42
CA ILE A 20 -8.81 -0.07 0.01
C ILE A 20 -7.61 0.46 -0.77
N VAL A 21 -7.11 -0.31 -1.72
CA VAL A 21 -6.16 0.18 -2.71
C VAL A 21 -6.95 0.63 -3.93
N ARG A 22 -6.93 1.93 -4.19
CA ARG A 22 -7.47 2.53 -5.39
C ARG A 22 -6.38 2.72 -6.43
N VAL A 23 -6.58 2.13 -7.60
CA VAL A 23 -5.72 2.33 -8.77
C VAL A 23 -6.50 2.96 -9.90
N TYR A 24 -5.78 3.58 -10.83
CA TYR A 24 -6.32 4.17 -12.03
C TYR A 24 -5.64 3.51 -13.24
N PRO A 25 -6.10 2.32 -13.68
CA PRO A 25 -5.46 1.58 -14.78
C PRO A 25 -5.42 2.35 -16.09
N ASP A 26 -6.45 3.16 -16.32
CA ASP A 26 -6.58 3.99 -17.52
C ASP A 26 -5.95 5.38 -17.36
N ALA A 27 -5.11 5.59 -16.33
CA ALA A 27 -4.44 6.87 -16.14
C ALA A 27 -3.43 7.14 -17.27
N VAL A 28 -3.52 8.33 -17.86
CA VAL A 28 -2.63 8.77 -18.94
C VAL A 28 -1.92 10.05 -18.50
N PHE A 29 -0.60 10.07 -18.67
CA PHE A 29 0.17 11.29 -18.48
C PHE A 29 -0.02 12.22 -19.69
N ASP A 30 -0.54 13.43 -19.45
CA ASP A 30 -0.63 14.48 -20.46
C ASP A 30 0.64 15.36 -20.42
N PRO A 31 1.52 15.25 -21.42
CA PRO A 31 2.75 16.02 -21.48
C PRO A 31 2.52 17.52 -21.75
N THR A 32 1.34 17.91 -22.23
CA THR A 32 1.02 19.31 -22.56
C THR A 32 0.72 20.10 -21.28
N THR A 33 0.00 19.49 -20.35
CA THR A 33 -0.35 20.11 -19.05
C THR A 33 0.57 19.69 -17.92
N ASN A 34 1.50 18.75 -18.18
CA ASN A 34 2.39 18.12 -17.20
C ASN A 34 1.60 17.52 -16.02
N LYS A 35 0.42 16.97 -16.31
CA LYS A 35 -0.50 16.39 -15.32
C LYS A 35 -0.90 14.99 -15.74
N THR A 36 -1.16 14.13 -14.76
CA THR A 36 -1.77 12.83 -15.00
C THR A 36 -3.28 12.98 -15.03
N ILE A 37 -3.90 12.60 -16.14
CA ILE A 37 -5.35 12.47 -16.24
C ILE A 37 -5.72 11.13 -15.63
N GLN A 38 -6.39 11.16 -14.47
CA GLN A 38 -6.91 9.96 -13.83
C GLN A 38 -8.08 9.42 -14.65
N GLY A 39 -8.01 8.13 -15.01
CA GLY A 39 -9.11 7.41 -15.64
C GLY A 39 -10.10 6.87 -14.61
N ASN A 40 -10.75 5.75 -14.91
CA ASN A 40 -11.66 5.11 -13.97
C ASN A 40 -10.89 4.53 -12.77
N ALA A 41 -11.38 4.82 -11.57
CA ALA A 41 -10.87 4.22 -10.34
C ALA A 41 -11.31 2.75 -10.24
N VAL A 42 -10.39 1.87 -9.86
CA VAL A 42 -10.69 0.50 -9.46
C VAL A 42 -10.19 0.30 -8.04
N ASP A 43 -11.12 -0.09 -7.16
CA ASP A 43 -10.90 -0.27 -5.74
C ASP A 43 -10.72 -1.76 -5.42
N TYR A 44 -9.69 -2.06 -4.63
CA TYR A 44 -9.34 -3.41 -4.21
C TYR A 44 -9.30 -3.49 -2.68
N ASP A 45 -10.14 -4.33 -2.11
CA ASP A 45 -10.10 -4.61 -0.68
C ASP A 45 -8.85 -5.42 -0.33
N VAL A 46 -8.06 -4.90 0.58
CA VAL A 46 -6.79 -5.50 0.99
C VAL A 46 -6.62 -5.50 2.50
N LYS A 47 -5.84 -6.46 2.99
CA LYS A 47 -5.32 -6.45 4.36
C LYS A 47 -3.91 -5.88 4.36
N ILE A 48 -3.70 -4.82 5.13
CA ILE A 48 -2.40 -4.17 5.27
C ILE A 48 -1.89 -4.21 6.71
N ILE A 49 -0.60 -3.99 6.86
CA ILE A 49 0.01 -3.62 8.14
C ILE A 49 -0.55 -2.25 8.58
N PRO A 50 -1.04 -2.11 9.82
CA PRO A 50 -1.35 -0.80 10.39
C PRO A 50 -0.18 0.17 10.17
N PRO A 51 -0.42 1.39 9.66
CA PRO A 51 0.63 2.37 9.49
C PRO A 51 1.46 2.56 10.77
N TYR A 52 2.78 2.53 10.67
CA TYR A 52 3.74 2.76 11.79
C TYR A 52 4.86 3.74 11.40
N LYS A 53 5.34 4.56 12.36
CA LYS A 53 6.54 5.41 12.18
C LYS A 53 7.78 4.52 12.19
N THR A 54 8.84 4.92 11.48
CA THR A 54 10.13 4.23 11.34
C THR A 54 10.62 3.51 12.62
N ILE A 55 10.19 2.24 12.81
CA ILE A 55 10.71 1.16 13.70
C ILE A 55 10.62 1.46 15.24
N GLU A 56 10.24 0.63 16.22
CA GLU A 56 9.84 -0.79 16.39
C GLU A 56 8.39 -0.90 16.92
N GLY A 57 7.60 -1.84 16.38
CA GLY A 57 6.27 -2.21 16.91
C GLY A 57 5.07 -1.57 16.21
N PHE A 58 4.00 -2.35 16.05
CA PHE A 58 2.76 -1.91 15.39
C PHE A 58 1.95 -1.00 16.34
N LYS A 59 2.08 0.32 16.21
CA LYS A 59 1.23 1.28 16.93
C LYS A 59 0.29 2.00 15.96
N LYS A 60 -0.95 1.51 15.85
CA LYS A 60 -2.03 2.01 14.98
C LYS A 60 -2.36 3.51 15.21
N ALA A 61 -2.12 4.05 16.40
CA ALA A 61 -2.71 5.32 16.82
C ALA A 61 -1.84 6.58 16.55
N GLU A 62 -0.53 6.45 16.30
CA GLU A 62 0.39 7.60 16.27
C GLU A 62 0.61 8.22 14.88
N LEU A 63 -0.10 7.74 13.85
CA LEU A 63 0.20 8.03 12.46
C LEU A 63 -0.88 8.78 11.69
N ILE A 64 -2.15 8.57 12.04
CA ILE A 64 -3.29 9.27 11.43
C ILE A 64 -3.17 10.81 11.59
N THR A 65 -2.26 11.28 12.45
CA THR A 65 -2.00 12.69 12.75
C THR A 65 -0.67 13.24 12.24
N SER A 66 0.28 12.42 11.73
CA SER A 66 1.63 12.91 11.38
C SER A 66 1.90 13.09 9.88
N GLY A 67 0.91 12.86 9.03
CA GLY A 67 1.06 13.10 7.59
C GLY A 67 1.87 12.07 6.82
N LYS A 68 2.83 11.36 7.44
CA LYS A 68 3.79 10.44 6.76
C LYS A 68 4.04 9.17 7.56
N GLY A 69 4.01 8.00 6.91
CA GLY A 69 4.22 6.70 7.55
C GLY A 69 4.65 5.56 6.63
N TRP A 70 4.80 4.38 7.22
CA TRP A 70 5.06 3.13 6.50
C TRP A 70 3.95 2.13 6.77
N THR A 71 3.56 1.39 5.74
CA THR A 71 2.63 0.27 5.80
C THR A 71 3.16 -0.84 4.90
N GLY A 72 2.46 -1.96 4.80
CA GLY A 72 2.73 -2.89 3.73
C GLY A 72 1.70 -3.99 3.59
N ILE A 73 1.80 -4.67 2.46
CA ILE A 73 0.81 -5.62 1.96
C ILE A 73 1.49 -6.89 1.49
N ALA A 74 0.87 -8.04 1.74
CA ALA A 74 1.34 -9.31 1.20
C ALA A 74 1.06 -9.38 -0.30
N ASN A 75 2.01 -9.96 -1.04
CA ASN A 75 1.84 -10.23 -2.46
C ASN A 75 1.02 -11.53 -2.64
N LYS A 76 -0.31 -11.43 -2.49
CA LYS A 76 -1.27 -12.53 -2.75
C LYS A 76 -2.07 -12.16 -4.00
N ASP A 77 -1.71 -12.73 -5.14
CA ASP A 77 -2.38 -12.52 -6.45
C ASP A 77 -2.45 -11.06 -6.95
N LEU A 78 -1.76 -10.15 -6.25
CA LEU A 78 -1.76 -8.71 -6.47
C LEU A 78 -0.45 -8.25 -7.11
N ALA A 79 0.01 -8.95 -8.16
CA ALA A 79 1.26 -8.63 -8.87
C ALA A 79 1.28 -7.22 -9.52
N PHE A 80 0.21 -6.43 -9.40
CA PHE A 80 -0.21 -5.42 -10.37
C PHE A 80 -0.33 -3.97 -9.84
N PHE A 81 -0.08 -3.68 -8.55
CA PHE A 81 -0.46 -2.37 -7.95
C PHE A 81 0.59 -1.27 -8.14
N VAL A 82 1.39 -1.37 -9.19
CA VAL A 82 2.49 -0.45 -9.49
C VAL A 82 2.05 0.64 -10.49
N LEU A 83 0.76 0.90 -10.60
CA LEU A 83 0.27 1.96 -11.47
C LEU A 83 0.57 3.35 -10.87
N PRO A 84 0.95 4.34 -11.69
CA PRO A 84 1.07 5.73 -11.25
C PRO A 84 -0.25 6.21 -10.62
N GLY A 85 -0.17 6.95 -9.51
CA GLY A 85 -1.35 7.54 -8.85
C GLY A 85 -2.12 6.61 -7.91
N LEU A 86 -1.49 5.57 -7.38
CA LEU A 86 -2.10 4.70 -6.37
C LEU A 86 -2.44 5.48 -5.09
N VAL A 87 -3.68 5.30 -4.64
CA VAL A 87 -4.20 5.84 -3.39
C VAL A 87 -4.57 4.68 -2.48
N LEU A 88 -4.14 4.76 -1.22
CA LEU A 88 -4.48 3.81 -0.18
C LEU A 88 -5.47 4.46 0.78
N ILE A 89 -6.65 3.87 0.95
CA ILE A 89 -7.69 4.37 1.84
C ILE A 89 -7.68 3.54 3.12
N ILE A 90 -7.34 4.17 4.24
CA ILE A 90 -7.24 3.52 5.55
C ILE A 90 -8.17 4.25 6.51
N ASP A 91 -9.09 3.53 7.15
CA ASP A 91 -10.10 4.12 8.05
C ASP A 91 -10.82 5.33 7.40
N GLY A 92 -11.11 5.24 6.10
CA GLY A 92 -11.79 6.28 5.31
C GLY A 92 -10.93 7.49 4.92
N LYS A 93 -9.64 7.52 5.27
CA LYS A 93 -8.71 8.58 4.87
C LYS A 93 -7.85 8.15 3.70
N GLU A 94 -7.69 9.03 2.72
CA GLU A 94 -6.82 8.80 1.57
C GLU A 94 -5.35 9.07 1.91
N TRP A 95 -4.49 8.15 1.49
CA TRP A 95 -3.05 8.21 1.62
C TRP A 95 -2.42 8.00 0.25
N THR A 96 -1.52 8.89 -0.14
CA THR A 96 -0.73 8.73 -1.37
C THR A 96 0.48 7.86 -1.08
N MET A 97 0.71 6.86 -1.92
CA MET A 97 1.94 6.08 -1.85
C MET A 97 3.08 6.86 -2.52
N THR A 98 4.11 7.19 -1.75
CA THR A 98 5.28 7.96 -2.24
C THR A 98 6.44 7.05 -2.63
N SER A 99 6.57 5.89 -2.00
CA SER A 99 7.62 4.92 -2.30
C SER A 99 7.16 3.50 -1.98
N ARG A 100 7.80 2.51 -2.62
CA ARG A 100 7.59 1.08 -2.33
C ARG A 100 8.91 0.32 -2.36
N THR A 101 9.05 -0.62 -1.44
CA THR A 101 10.20 -1.51 -1.30
C THR A 101 9.69 -2.96 -1.30
N PRO A 102 9.97 -3.75 -2.35
CA PRO A 102 9.64 -5.17 -2.35
C PRO A 102 10.57 -5.93 -1.40
N LEU A 103 10.01 -6.76 -0.52
CA LEU A 103 10.73 -7.77 0.24
C LEU A 103 10.51 -9.13 -0.41
N SER A 104 11.59 -9.75 -0.87
CA SER A 104 11.57 -11.00 -1.63
C SER A 104 12.35 -12.11 -0.93
N ASN A 105 12.04 -13.35 -1.28
CA ASN A 105 12.87 -14.51 -1.00
C ASN A 105 13.26 -15.20 -2.33
N LYS A 106 13.92 -16.37 -2.26
CA LYS A 106 14.31 -17.15 -3.44
C LYS A 106 13.14 -17.55 -4.36
N GLY A 107 11.89 -17.48 -3.88
CA GLY A 107 10.68 -17.79 -4.63
C GLY A 107 9.92 -16.56 -5.16
N GLY A 108 10.45 -15.34 -4.98
CA GLY A 108 9.84 -14.10 -5.49
C GLY A 108 9.51 -13.08 -4.41
N VAL A 109 8.79 -12.03 -4.81
CA VAL A 109 8.36 -10.96 -3.89
C VAL A 109 7.25 -11.47 -2.98
N LEU A 110 7.46 -11.37 -1.68
CA LEU A 110 6.51 -11.80 -0.64
C LEU A 110 5.63 -10.66 -0.16
N PHE A 111 6.18 -9.45 -0.16
CA PHE A 111 5.61 -8.31 0.54
C PHE A 111 6.08 -7.01 -0.10
N TYR A 112 5.23 -6.00 -0.06
CA TYR A 112 5.61 -4.63 -0.41
C TYR A 112 5.50 -3.76 0.82
N LEU A 113 6.62 -3.20 1.25
CA LEU A 113 6.65 -2.12 2.21
C LEU A 113 6.41 -0.80 1.48
N MET A 114 5.42 -0.03 1.87
CA MET A 114 5.00 1.19 1.20
C MET A 114 5.18 2.38 2.14
N GLN A 115 5.80 3.43 1.64
CA GLN A 115 5.80 4.73 2.29
C GLN A 115 4.55 5.48 1.83
N ILE A 116 3.78 5.97 2.80
CA ILE A 116 2.51 6.64 2.57
C ILE A 116 2.54 8.04 3.18
N GLU A 117 1.86 8.96 2.51
CA GLU A 117 1.70 10.34 2.94
C GLU A 117 0.24 10.75 2.78
N SER A 118 -0.40 11.24 3.84
CA SER A 118 -1.71 11.87 3.74
C SER A 118 -1.51 13.31 3.30
N GLY A 119 -2.24 13.75 2.29
CA GLY A 119 -2.31 15.17 1.97
C GLY A 119 -2.98 15.91 3.11
N ASP A 120 -2.33 16.95 3.62
CA ASP A 120 -3.02 18.11 4.21
C ASP A 120 -3.49 19.03 3.07
#